data_AF-A0A4R4KKH7-F1
#
_entry.id   AF-A0A4R4KKH7-F1
#
_cell.length_a   1.000
_cell.length_b   1.000
_cell.length_c   1.000
_cell.angle_alpha   90.00
_cell.angle_beta   90.00
_cell.angle_gamma   90.00
#
_symmetry.space_group_name_H-M   'P 1'
#
loop_
_entity.id
_entity.type
_entity.pdbx_description
1 polymer ?
#
loop_
_entity_poly.entity_id
_entity_poly.type
_entity_poly.pdbx_seq_one_letter_code
_entity_poly.pdbx_strand_id
1 'polypeptide(L)' 'MAHVSVDSSKYKRVHGKGPRGFGCWAFQIQDEVFTFMAVYGKAKRLATRKARQLGVSYLQTLS' A
#
# COMPACT_ATOMS: atom_id res chain seq x y z
N MET A 1 -12.24 14.93 -0.73
CA MET A 1 -10.89 14.31 -0.61
C MET A 1 -10.59 13.58 -1.90
N ALA A 2 -9.41 13.75 -2.48
CA ALA A 2 -9.02 13.02 -3.70
C ALA A 2 -9.05 11.50 -3.46
N HIS A 3 -9.59 10.77 -4.43
CA HIS A 3 -9.60 9.32 -4.44
C HIS A 3 -8.16 8.80 -4.63
N VAL A 4 -7.75 7.81 -3.83
CA VAL A 4 -6.44 7.16 -3.95
C VAL A 4 -6.65 5.68 -4.26
N SER A 5 -6.17 5.27 -5.43
CA SER A 5 -6.21 3.90 -5.90
C SER A 5 -5.05 3.10 -5.30
N VAL A 6 -5.35 1.91 -4.80
CA VAL A 6 -4.35 0.99 -4.23
C VAL A 6 -4.31 -0.28 -5.06
N ASP A 7 -3.25 -0.46 -5.83
CA ASP A 7 -3.02 -1.68 -6.61
C ASP A 7 -2.34 -2.76 -5.76
N SER A 8 -2.90 -3.97 -5.76
CA SER A 8 -2.32 -5.13 -5.08
C SER A 8 -1.97 -6.25 -6.07
N SER A 9 -2.00 -5.98 -7.37
CA SER A 9 -1.80 -6.99 -8.41
C SER A 9 -0.40 -7.60 -8.37
N LYS A 10 0.61 -6.77 -8.09
CA LYS A 10 2.00 -7.24 -7.91
C LYS A 10 2.13 -8.20 -6.73
N TYR A 11 1.59 -7.84 -5.56
CA TYR A 11 1.53 -8.73 -4.40
C TYR A 11 0.83 -10.05 -4.74
N LYS A 12 -0.36 -9.99 -5.36
CA LYS A 12 -1.13 -11.19 -5.73
C LYS A 12 -0.36 -12.10 -6.68
N ARG A 13 0.38 -11.53 -7.64
CA ARG A 13 1.21 -12.29 -8.58
C ARG A 13 2.33 -13.05 -7.87
N VAL A 14 2.96 -12.44 -6.88
CA VAL A 14 4.09 -13.04 -6.13
C VAL A 14 3.61 -14.07 -5.10
N HIS A 15 2.54 -13.77 -4.36
CA HIS A 15 2.12 -14.57 -3.22
C HIS A 15 0.92 -15.49 -3.47
N GLY A 16 0.29 -15.42 -4.64
CA GLY A 16 -0.88 -16.23 -5.02
C GLY A 16 -2.17 -15.92 -4.27
N LYS A 17 -2.17 -14.92 -3.38
CA LYS A 17 -3.31 -14.53 -2.54
C LYS A 17 -3.36 -13.02 -2.32
N GLY A 18 -4.52 -12.52 -1.92
CA GLY A 18 -4.68 -11.13 -1.50
C GLY A 18 -3.90 -10.81 -0.22
N PRO A 19 -3.41 -9.57 -0.06
CA PRO A 19 -2.72 -9.13 1.16
C PRO A 19 -3.69 -9.13 2.35
N ARG A 20 -3.27 -9.73 3.47
CA ARG A 20 -4.07 -9.91 4.69
C ARG A 20 -3.17 -10.19 5.90
N GLY A 21 -3.67 -9.90 7.09
CA GLY A 21 -2.98 -10.21 8.35
C GLY A 21 -2.03 -9.11 8.83
N PHE A 22 -1.35 -9.39 9.94
CA PHE A 22 -0.31 -8.53 10.51
C PHE A 22 1.05 -8.81 9.86
N GLY A 23 1.83 -7.76 9.61
CA GLY A 23 3.17 -7.90 9.05
C GLY A 23 3.81 -6.54 8.76
N CYS A 24 4.99 -6.60 8.15
CA CYS A 24 5.65 -5.44 7.56
C CYS A 24 5.17 -5.31 6.11
N TRP A 25 4.29 -4.33 5.85
CA TRP A 25 3.71 -4.11 4.53
C TRP A 25 4.45 -2.99 3.81
N ALA A 26 4.89 -3.24 2.59
CA ALA A 26 5.61 -2.29 1.76
C ALA A 26 4.71 -1.74 0.65
N PHE A 27 4.71 -0.41 0.50
CA PHE A 27 3.95 0.29 -0.54
C PHE A 27 4.89 1.19 -1.34
N GLN A 28 4.82 1.06 -2.67
CA GLN A 28 5.41 2.01 -3.61
C GLN A 28 4.47 3.21 -3.71
N ILE A 29 4.96 4.41 -3.39
CA ILE A 29 4.24 5.67 -3.55
C ILE A 29 5.18 6.60 -4.34
N GLN A 30 4.85 6.90 -5.60
CA GLN A 30 5.80 7.48 -6.58
C GLN A 30 7.09 6.63 -6.65
N ASP A 31 8.25 7.25 -6.49
CA ASP A 31 9.57 6.62 -6.60
C ASP A 31 10.10 6.11 -5.25
N GLU A 32 9.32 6.27 -4.17
CA GLU A 32 9.70 5.87 -2.81
C GLU A 32 8.94 4.63 -2.33
N VAL A 33 9.59 3.87 -1.44
CA VAL A 33 9.01 2.72 -0.75
C VAL A 33 8.78 3.05 0.71
N PHE A 34 7.53 2.93 1.16
CA PHE A 34 7.14 3.12 2.56
C PHE A 34 6.72 1.80 3.18
N THR A 35 7.25 1.50 4.37
CA THR A 35 6.94 0.30 5.13
C THR A 35 6.11 0.62 6.37
N PHE A 36 5.07 -0.17 6.61
CA PHE A 36 4.21 -0.03 7.80
C PHE A 36 4.05 -1.38 8.50
N MET A 37 4.46 -1.43 9.77
CA MET A 37 4.26 -2.61 10.62
C MET A 37 2.86 -2.57 11.26
N ALA A 38 1.92 -3.29 10.67
CA ALA A 38 0.52 -3.29 11.10
C ALA A 38 -0.28 -4.44 10.46
N VAL A 39 -1.56 -4.56 10.82
CA VAL A 39 -2.53 -5.31 10.01
C VAL A 39 -2.71 -4.62 8.66
N TYR A 40 -2.80 -5.37 7.56
CA TYR A 40 -2.87 -4.82 6.19
C TYR A 40 -3.90 -3.69 6.03
N GLY A 41 -5.11 -3.83 6.61
CA GLY A 41 -6.13 -2.77 6.55
C GLY A 41 -5.74 -1.47 7.25
N LYS A 42 -4.88 -1.52 8.27
CA LYS A 42 -4.29 -0.33 8.92
C LYS A 42 -3.11 0.20 8.10
N ALA A 43 -2.22 -0.68 7.64
CA ALA A 43 -1.11 -0.34 6.75
C ALA A 43 -1.58 0.39 5.49
N LYS A 44 -2.60 -0.14 4.80
CA LYS A 44 -3.23 0.48 3.62
C LYS A 44 -3.74 1.89 3.93
N ARG A 45 -4.41 2.10 5.06
CA ARG A 45 -4.90 3.45 5.47
C ARG A 45 -3.75 4.42 5.70
N LEU A 46 -2.66 3.98 6.32
CA LEU A 46 -1.46 4.79 6.53
C LEU A 46 -0.80 5.17 5.19
N ALA A 47 -0.66 4.19 4.28
CA ALA A 47 -0.13 4.40 2.93
C ALA A 47 -0.99 5.39 2.14
N THR A 48 -2.32 5.22 2.14
CA THR A 48 -3.25 6.16 1.48
C THR A 48 -3.14 7.57 2.07
N ARG A 49 -3.00 7.71 3.40
CA ARG A 49 -2.80 9.03 4.02
C ARG A 49 -1.49 9.66 3.57
N LYS A 50 -0.40 8.88 3.50
CA LYS A 50 0.91 9.35 3.01
C LYS A 50 0.83 9.77 1.54
N ALA A 51 0.19 8.97 0.69
CA ALA A 51 -0.04 9.31 -0.72
C ALA A 51 -0.79 10.64 -0.86
N ARG A 52 -1.85 10.87 -0.06
CA ARG A 52 -2.58 12.16 -0.04
C ARG A 52 -1.70 13.33 0.37
N GLN A 53 -0.84 13.15 1.37
CA GLN A 53 0.11 14.19 1.81
C GLN A 53 1.11 14.56 0.72
N LEU A 54 1.47 13.59 -0.14
CA LEU A 54 2.38 13.77 -1.27
C LEU A 54 1.66 14.20 -2.56
N GLY A 55 0.34 14.40 -2.55
CA GLY A 55 -0.44 14.75 -3.74
C GLY A 55 -0.60 13.60 -4.76
N VAL A 56 -0.43 12.35 -4.31
CA VAL A 56 -0.42 11.15 -5.16
C VAL A 56 -1.77 10.44 -5.10
N SER A 57 -2.31 10.08 -6.26
CA SER A 57 -3.60 9.39 -6.42
C SER A 57 -3.48 7.88 -6.63
N TYR A 58 -2.27 7.34 -6.75
CA TYR A 58 -2.01 5.93 -7.00
C TYR A 58 -0.85 5.40 -6.15
N LEU A 59 -1.01 4.19 -5.60
CA LEU A 59 0.07 3.48 -4.92
C LEU A 59 -0.05 1.97 -5.13
N GLN A 60 1.07 1.25 -5.02
CA GLN A 60 1.13 -0.20 -5.24
C GLN A 60 1.62 -0.93 -4.00
N THR A 61 0.96 -2.04 -3.62
CA THR A 61 1.42 -2.96 -2.58
C THR A 61 2.50 -3.89 -3.13
N LEU A 62 3.67 -3.88 -2.49
CA LEU A 62 4.84 -4.66 -2.86
C LEU A 62 4.97 -5.95 -2.04
N SER A 63 4.82 -5.86 -0.72
CA SER A 63 4.83 -6.97 0.24
C SER A 63 3.86 -6.73 1.38
#